data_AF-A0A4Q2ZEK0-F1
#
_entry.id   AF-A0A4Q2ZEK0-F1
#
_cell.length_a   1.000
_cell.length_b   1.000
_cell.length_c   1.000
_cell.angle_alpha   90.00
_cell.angle_beta   90.00
_cell.angle_gamma   90.00
#
_symmetry.space_group_name_H-M   'P 1'
#
loop_
_entity.id
_entity.type
_entity.pdbx_description
1 polymer ?
#
loop_
_entity_poly.entity_id
_entity_poly.type
_entity_poly.pdbx_seq_one_letter_code
_entity_poly.pdbx_strand_id
1 'polypeptide(L)' 'MALIGSTIKPFTTTAYKSGKFVDVSDADTKGKWAVFFFYPADFTFVCPTELEDLADIYPTLQK' A
#
# COMPACT_ATOMS: atom_id res chain seq x y z
N MET A 1 15.12 -11.22 11.83
CA MET A 1 14.87 -10.14 12.82
C MET A 1 13.61 -9.41 12.40
N ALA A 2 12.74 -9.08 13.33
CA ALA A 2 11.55 -8.28 13.03
C ALA A 2 11.95 -6.86 12.61
N LEU A 3 11.16 -6.23 11.72
CA LEU A 3 11.41 -4.87 11.22
C LEU A 3 10.86 -3.77 12.16
N ILE A 4 10.28 -4.15 13.30
CA ILE A 4 9.67 -3.22 14.24
C ILE A 4 10.71 -2.26 14.82
N GLY A 5 10.39 -0.96 14.86
CA GLY A 5 11.31 0.11 15.28
C GLY A 5 12.37 0.50 14.25
N SER A 6 12.41 -0.15 13.07
CA SER A 6 13.30 0.25 11.98
C SER A 6 12.64 1.29 11.05
N THR A 7 13.48 2.07 10.36
CA THR A 7 13.01 3.01 9.33
C THR A 7 12.88 2.29 7.98
N ILE A 8 11.85 2.63 7.22
CA ILE A 8 11.67 2.11 5.85
C ILE A 8 12.87 2.47 4.97
N LYS A 9 13.21 1.57 4.05
CA LYS A 9 14.29 1.82 3.09
C LYS A 9 13.78 2.68 1.92
N PRO A 10 14.66 3.44 1.26
CA PRO A 10 14.31 4.16 0.04
C PRO A 10 13.76 3.20 -1.01
N PHE A 11 12.69 3.61 -1.70
CA PHE A 11 12.11 2.85 -2.80
C PHE A 11 11.56 3.79 -3.86
N THR A 12 11.41 3.26 -5.08
CA THR A 12 10.66 3.89 -6.16
C THR A 12 10.01 2.79 -6.97
N THR A 13 8.72 2.89 -7.20
CA THR A 13 7.95 1.90 -7.96
C THR A 13 6.83 2.57 -8.74
N THR A 14 6.45 1.96 -9.85
CA THR A 14 5.23 2.32 -10.57
C THR A 14 4.02 1.67 -9.89
N ALA A 15 2.92 2.41 -9.78
CA ALA A 15 1.65 1.98 -9.23
C ALA A 15 0.49 2.36 -10.16
N TYR A 16 -0.63 1.67 -10.03
CA TYR A 16 -1.87 2.00 -10.74
C TYR A 16 -2.86 2.66 -9.77
N LYS A 17 -3.33 3.87 -10.11
CA LYS A 17 -4.30 4.62 -9.31
C LYS A 17 -5.32 5.31 -10.21
N SER A 18 -6.61 5.03 -10.00
CA SER A 18 -7.73 5.70 -10.67
C SER A 18 -7.59 5.79 -12.19
N GLY A 19 -7.19 4.69 -12.85
CA GLY A 19 -7.06 4.64 -14.30
C GLY A 19 -5.70 5.04 -14.87
N LYS A 20 -4.72 5.40 -14.03
CA LYS A 20 -3.42 5.93 -14.49
C LYS A 20 -2.26 5.25 -13.78
N PHE A 21 -1.14 5.14 -14.50
CA PHE A 21 0.15 4.81 -13.90
C PHE A 21 0.75 6.05 -13.24
N VAL A 22 1.25 5.88 -12.02
CA VAL A 22 1.91 6.93 -11.23
C VAL A 22 3.16 6.34 -10.59
N ASP A 23 4.18 7.16 -10.38
CA ASP A 23 5.34 6.76 -9.60
C ASP A 23 5.12 7.05 -8.11
N VAL A 24 5.55 6.13 -7.25
CA VAL A 24 5.47 6.21 -5.80
C VAL A 24 6.85 5.92 -5.20
N SER A 25 7.24 6.73 -4.22
CA SER A 25 8.54 6.66 -3.56
C SER A 25 8.42 6.72 -2.04
N ASP A 26 9.53 6.48 -1.32
CA ASP A 26 9.57 6.68 0.13
C ASP A 26 9.26 8.13 0.53
N ALA A 27 9.56 9.09 -0.34
CA ALA A 27 9.27 10.50 -0.09
C ALA A 27 7.77 10.78 0.03
N ASP A 28 6.93 10.07 -0.71
CA ASP A 28 5.47 10.23 -0.72
C ASP A 28 4.81 9.78 0.60
N THR A 29 5.54 9.01 1.40
CA THR A 29 5.08 8.46 2.69
C THR A 29 5.42 9.37 3.87
N LYS A 30 6.30 10.36 3.68
CA LYS A 30 6.80 11.21 4.77
C LYS A 30 5.71 12.16 5.27
N GLY A 31 5.61 12.28 6.60
CA GLY A 31 4.65 13.18 7.25
C GLY A 31 3.19 12.71 7.25
N LYS A 32 2.94 11.46 6.83
CA LYS A 32 1.61 10.83 6.86
C LYS A 32 1.72 9.43 7.43
N TRP A 33 0.62 8.91 7.97
CA TRP A 33 0.52 7.48 8.22
C TRP A 33 0.44 6.74 6.89
N ALA A 34 1.29 5.73 6.72
CA ALA A 34 1.35 4.90 5.53
C ALA A 34 1.17 3.43 5.91
N VAL A 35 0.25 2.75 5.23
CA VAL A 35 0.03 1.31 5.36
C VAL A 35 0.54 0.64 4.09
N PHE A 36 1.50 -0.27 4.22
CA PHE A 36 2.00 -1.09 3.12
C PHE A 36 1.35 -2.47 3.19
N PHE A 37 0.38 -2.72 2.31
CA PHE A 37 -0.35 -3.98 2.25
C PHE A 37 0.24 -4.86 1.14
N PHE A 38 0.96 -5.91 1.52
CA PHE A 38 1.56 -6.86 0.58
C PHE A 38 0.67 -8.09 0.47
N TYR A 39 0.37 -8.51 -0.76
CA TYR A 39 -0.36 -9.74 -1.06
C TYR A 39 0.41 -10.57 -2.10
N PRO A 40 0.22 -11.90 -2.16
CA PRO A 40 1.01 -12.79 -3.02
C PRO A 40 1.00 -12.48 -4.52
N ALA A 41 -0.18 -12.37 -5.13
CA ALA A 41 -0.34 -12.14 -6.57
C ALA A 41 -1.79 -11.78 -6.93
N ASP A 42 -1.93 -11.05 -8.04
CA ASP A 42 -3.23 -10.77 -8.68
C ASP A 42 -3.89 -12.05 -9.19
N PHE A 43 -5.22 -12.04 -9.31
CA PHE A 43 -6.03 -13.14 -9.86
C PHE A 43 -5.91 -14.46 -9.09
N THR A 44 -5.72 -14.38 -7.78
CA THR A 44 -5.81 -15.52 -6.84
C THR A 44 -7.11 -15.48 -6.04
N PHE A 45 -7.39 -16.50 -5.22
CA PHE A 45 -8.71 -16.67 -4.59
C PHE A 45 -8.93 -15.82 -3.32
N VAL A 46 -7.88 -15.59 -2.51
CA VAL A 46 -7.99 -14.90 -1.20
C VAL A 46 -7.62 -13.42 -1.30
N CYS A 47 -6.64 -13.07 -2.15
CA CYS A 47 -6.22 -11.68 -2.32
C CYS A 47 -7.36 -10.69 -2.67
N PRO A 48 -8.35 -11.02 -3.53
CA PRO A 48 -9.40 -10.05 -3.82
C PRO A 48 -10.26 -9.73 -2.60
N THR A 49 -10.51 -10.70 -1.71
CA THR A 49 -11.33 -10.46 -0.52
C THR A 49 -10.60 -9.56 0.48
N GLU A 50 -9.29 -9.75 0.67
CA GLU A 50 -8.50 -8.89 1.56
C GLU A 50 -8.39 -7.45 1.04
N LEU A 51 -8.28 -7.29 -0.28
CA LEU A 51 -8.24 -5.96 -0.92
C LEU A 51 -9.62 -5.27 -0.91
N GLU A 52 -10.70 -6.03 -1.00
CA GLU A 52 -12.08 -5.52 -0.87
C GLU A 52 -12.33 -4.98 0.54
N ASP A 53 -11.98 -5.74 1.58
CA ASP A 53 -12.09 -5.29 2.98
C ASP A 53 -11.30 -3.98 3.21
N LEU A 54 -10.09 -3.88 2.65
CA LEU A 54 -9.27 -2.67 2.74
C LEU A 54 -9.91 -1.48 1.99
N ALA A 55 -10.55 -1.74 0.86
CA ALA A 55 -11.23 -0.71 0.06
C ALA A 55 -12.44 -0.13 0.80
N ASP A 56 -13.23 -0.97 1.48
CA ASP A 56 -14.40 -0.55 2.25
C ASP A 56 -14.04 0.40 3.41
N ILE A 57 -12.90 0.16 4.06
CA ILE A 57 -12.42 1.02 5.16
C ILE A 57 -11.58 2.21 4.68
N TYR A 58 -11.19 2.27 3.41
CA TYR A 58 -10.34 3.33 2.86
C TYR A 58 -10.85 4.75 3.18
N PRO A 59 -12.16 5.06 3.11
CA PRO A 59 -12.68 6.39 3.50
C PRO A 59 -12.40 6.76 4.96
N THR A 60 -12.31 5.77 5.86
CA THR A 60 -11.98 5.99 7.26
C THR A 60 -10.48 6.22 7.44
N LEU A 61 -9.64 5.54 6.67
CA LEU A 61 -8.18 5.71 6.69
C LEU A 61 -7.71 7.05 6.11
N GLN A 62 -8.55 7.73 5.33
CA GLN A 62 -8.25 9.06 4.77
C GLN A 62 -8.61 10.23 5.71
N LYS A 63 -9.19 9.95 6.88
CA LYS A 63 -9.48 10.96 7.91
C LYS A 63 -8.25 11.24 8.76
#